data_AF-A0A836QF19-F1
#
_entry.id   AF-A0A836QF19-F1
#
_cell.length_a   1.000
_cell.length_b   1.000
_cell.length_c   1.000
_cell.angle_alpha   90.00
_cell.angle_beta   90.00
_cell.angle_gamma   90.00
#
_symmetry.space_group_name_H-M   'P 1'
#
loop_
_entity.id
_entity.type
_entity.pdbx_description
1 polymer ?
#
loop_
_entity_poly.entity_id
_entity_poly.type
_entity_poly.pdbx_seq_one_letter_code
_entity_poly.pdbx_strand_id
1 'polypeptide(L)'
;MKIRDIRLIPLSGSTSEGGWDAEIASDDNLHTLVEVITDEGVVGLGSVYTSLKLVDGAVHLLRPHLIGESAIEPARLSEKLHQSTFWQGRGGAVTHAISGIDIALWDI
;
A
#
# COMPACT_ATOMS: atom_id res chain seq x y z
N MET A 1 15.50 12.52 -4.21
CA MET A 1 14.84 11.22 -4.16
C MET A 1 13.34 11.40 -4.12
N LYS A 2 12.69 11.25 -5.28
CA LYS A 2 11.24 11.42 -5.44
C LYS A 2 10.58 10.11 -5.86
N ILE A 3 9.34 9.92 -5.44
CA ILE A 3 8.53 8.77 -5.83
C ILE A 3 8.22 8.88 -7.32
N ARG A 4 8.68 7.89 -8.10
CA ARG A 4 8.45 7.77 -9.54
C ARG A 4 7.25 6.89 -9.84
N ASP A 5 7.10 5.78 -9.12
CA ASP A 5 5.99 4.84 -9.34
C ASP A 5 5.69 4.00 -8.10
N ILE A 6 4.54 3.33 -8.11
CA ILE A 6 4.12 2.35 -7.09
C ILE A 6 3.81 1.04 -7.80
N ARG A 7 4.41 -0.06 -7.34
CA ARG A 7 4.10 -1.41 -7.84
C ARG A 7 3.44 -2.23 -6.75
N LEU A 8 2.38 -2.95 -7.12
CA LEU A 8 1.59 -3.78 -6.22
C LEU A 8 1.76 -5.25 -6.59
N ILE A 9 2.06 -6.09 -5.60
CA ILE A 9 2.31 -7.51 -5.80
C ILE A 9 1.32 -8.29 -4.92
N PRO A 10 0.27 -8.90 -5.49
CA PRO A 10 -0.63 -9.75 -4.73
C PRO A 10 0.12 -10.99 -4.23
N LEU A 11 -0.12 -11.36 -2.98
CA LEU A 11 0.30 -12.66 -2.45
C LEU A 11 -0.89 -13.60 -2.45
N SER A 12 -0.69 -14.78 -3.01
CA SER A 12 -1.61 -15.93 -2.95
C SER A 12 -0.81 -17.20 -2.72
N GLY A 13 -1.48 -18.26 -2.31
CA GLY A 13 -0.85 -19.53 -1.96
C GLY A 13 -1.55 -20.22 -0.79
N SER A 14 -1.04 -21.39 -0.42
CA SER A 14 -1.57 -22.15 0.71
C SER A 14 -1.37 -21.39 2.01
N THR A 15 -2.47 -21.06 2.68
CA THR A 15 -2.48 -20.59 4.07
C THR A 15 -2.89 -21.76 4.95
N SER A 16 -2.37 -21.86 6.17
CA SER A 16 -2.88 -22.82 7.16
C SER A 16 -4.36 -22.55 7.43
N GLU A 17 -5.12 -23.58 7.78
CA GLU A 17 -6.54 -23.42 8.15
C GLU A 17 -6.69 -22.30 9.20
N GLY A 18 -7.57 -21.34 8.86
CA GLY A 18 -7.75 -20.13 9.64
C GLY A 18 -8.72 -20.31 10.80
N GLY A 19 -9.48 -21.40 10.82
CA GLY A 19 -10.50 -21.69 11.82
C GLY A 19 -11.75 -20.83 11.66
N TRP A 20 -12.03 -20.36 10.43
CA TRP A 20 -13.20 -19.55 10.09
C TRP A 20 -14.26 -20.39 9.39
N ASP A 21 -15.54 -20.02 9.50
CA ASP A 21 -16.64 -20.73 8.83
C ASP A 21 -16.46 -20.82 7.30
N ALA A 22 -15.81 -19.81 6.72
CA ALA A 22 -15.31 -19.83 5.35
C ALA A 22 -13.77 -19.86 5.39
N GLU A 23 -13.20 -21.03 5.09
CA GLU A 23 -11.76 -21.20 4.98
C GLU A 23 -11.18 -20.40 3.81
N ILE A 24 -9.93 -19.98 3.96
CA ILE A 24 -9.20 -19.21 2.95
C ILE A 24 -8.71 -20.17 1.88
N ALA A 25 -9.15 -19.98 0.65
CA ALA A 25 -8.71 -20.76 -0.49
C ALA A 25 -7.30 -20.33 -0.94
N SER A 26 -6.58 -21.21 -1.63
CA SER A 26 -5.21 -20.91 -2.07
C SER A 26 -5.12 -19.77 -3.10
N ASP A 27 -6.21 -19.50 -3.80
CA ASP A 27 -6.36 -18.42 -4.78
C ASP A 27 -6.89 -17.12 -4.16
N ASP A 28 -7.26 -17.12 -2.88
CA ASP A 28 -7.63 -15.91 -2.16
C ASP A 28 -6.41 -14.99 -1.98
N ASN A 29 -6.59 -13.73 -2.34
CA ASN A 29 -5.57 -12.71 -2.15
C ASN A 29 -5.96 -11.81 -0.97
N LEU A 30 -5.36 -12.08 0.19
CA LEU A 30 -5.60 -11.30 1.41
C LEU A 30 -4.50 -10.28 1.71
N HIS A 31 -3.35 -10.43 1.07
CA HIS A 31 -2.17 -9.60 1.31
C HIS A 31 -1.61 -9.04 0.01
N THR A 32 -1.13 -7.80 0.06
CA THR A 32 -0.48 -7.16 -1.09
C THR A 32 0.82 -6.54 -0.61
N LEU A 33 1.92 -6.81 -1.31
CA LEU A 33 3.14 -6.04 -1.12
C LEU A 33 3.06 -4.75 -1.93
N VAL A 34 3.65 -3.70 -1.38
CA VAL A 34 3.71 -2.37 -1.98
C VAL A 34 5.16 -2.00 -2.16
N GLU A 35 5.58 -1.71 -3.38
CA GLU A 35 6.90 -1.18 -3.67
C GLU A 35 6.80 0.28 -4.06
N VAL A 36 7.60 1.11 -3.38
CA VAL A 36 7.77 2.52 -3.72
C VAL A 36 9.05 2.65 -4.52
N ILE A 37 8.94 3.03 -5.79
CA ILE A 37 10.06 3.14 -6.72
C ILE A 37 10.44 4.61 -6.85
N THR A 38 11.71 4.94 -6.60
CA THR A 38 12.21 6.32 -6.68
C THR A 38 12.83 6.65 -8.04
N ASP A 39 13.00 7.95 -8.33
CA ASP A 39 13.71 8.45 -9.50
C ASP A 39 15.23 8.20 -9.47
N GLU A 40 15.78 7.84 -8.32
CA GLU A 40 17.20 7.51 -8.12
C GLU A 40 17.47 6.00 -8.18
N GLY A 41 16.44 5.17 -8.41
CA GLY A 41 16.57 3.71 -8.54
C GLY A 41 16.52 2.94 -7.21
N VAL A 42 16.33 3.63 -6.07
CA VAL A 42 16.05 3.00 -4.77
C VAL A 42 14.58 2.55 -4.74
N VAL A 43 14.34 1.35 -4.20
CA VAL A 43 13.01 0.76 -4.04
C VAL A 43 12.85 0.32 -2.60
N GLY A 44 11.81 0.80 -1.92
CA GLY A 44 11.43 0.32 -0.59
C GLY A 44 10.21 -0.58 -0.64
N LEU A 45 10.12 -1.49 0.31
CA LEU A 45 9.09 -2.52 0.39
C LEU A 45 8.20 -2.34 1.61
N GLY A 46 6.90 -2.37 1.37
CA GLY A 46 5.86 -2.39 2.38
C GLY A 46 4.88 -3.52 2.16
N SER A 47 3.98 -3.72 3.12
CA SER A 47 2.96 -4.77 3.04
C SER A 47 1.65 -4.31 3.66
N VAL A 48 0.55 -4.85 3.15
CA VAL A 48 -0.79 -4.59 3.67
C VAL A 48 -1.58 -5.88 3.77
N TYR A 49 -2.36 -6.02 4.84
CA TYR A 49 -3.38 -7.07 4.99
C TYR A 49 -4.65 -6.64 4.25
N THR A 50 -4.57 -6.54 2.92
CA THR A 50 -5.70 -6.21 2.03
C THR A 50 -5.44 -6.74 0.63
N SER A 51 -6.51 -7.17 -0.05
CA SER A 51 -6.45 -7.66 -1.43
C SER A 51 -5.99 -6.58 -2.42
N LEU A 52 -5.31 -7.00 -3.48
CA LEU A 52 -4.82 -6.17 -4.57
C LEU A 52 -5.93 -5.31 -5.14
N LYS A 53 -7.13 -5.87 -5.35
CA LYS A 53 -8.24 -5.14 -5.95
C LYS A 53 -8.61 -3.89 -5.15
N LEU A 54 -8.56 -3.98 -3.83
CA LEU A 54 -8.85 -2.86 -2.94
C LEU A 54 -7.67 -1.89 -2.84
N VAL A 55 -6.45 -2.42 -2.75
CA VAL A 55 -5.22 -1.62 -2.67
C VAL A 55 -4.98 -0.84 -3.96
N ASP A 56 -5.19 -1.45 -5.12
CA ASP A 56 -5.07 -0.82 -6.44
C ASP A 56 -6.06 0.35 -6.59
N GLY A 57 -7.32 0.16 -6.18
CA GLY A 57 -8.30 1.25 -6.14
C GLY A 57 -7.88 2.40 -5.21
N ALA A 58 -7.33 2.07 -4.03
CA ALA A 58 -6.81 3.07 -3.10
C ALA A 58 -5.58 3.81 -3.66
N VAL A 59 -4.61 3.09 -4.24
CA VAL A 59 -3.42 3.68 -4.84
C VAL A 59 -3.80 4.56 -6.04
N HIS A 60 -4.80 4.15 -6.85
CA HIS A 60 -5.32 4.98 -7.93
C HIS A 60 -5.83 6.34 -7.43
N LEU A 61 -6.59 6.35 -6.33
CA LEU A 61 -7.05 7.56 -5.67
C LEU A 61 -5.89 8.42 -5.15
N LEU A 62 -4.87 7.79 -4.55
CA LEU A 62 -3.75 8.48 -3.90
C LEU A 62 -2.68 8.96 -4.90
N ARG A 63 -2.61 8.37 -6.10
CA ARG A 63 -1.53 8.60 -7.08
C ARG A 63 -1.25 10.08 -7.39
N PRO A 64 -2.26 10.95 -7.58
CA PRO A 64 -2.03 12.38 -7.82
C PRO A 64 -1.33 13.10 -6.66
N HIS A 65 -1.38 12.55 -5.45
CA HIS A 65 -0.76 13.11 -4.25
C HIS A 65 0.57 12.45 -3.88
N LEU A 66 0.92 11.34 -4.54
CA LEU A 66 2.11 10.50 -4.32
C LEU A 66 3.24 10.78 -5.31
N ILE A 67 2.94 10.77 -6.61
CA ILE A 67 3.98 10.81 -7.64
C ILE A 67 4.68 12.17 -7.63
N GLY A 68 6.01 12.16 -7.59
CA GLY A 68 6.85 13.34 -7.49
C GLY A 68 7.09 13.85 -6.07
N GLU A 69 6.46 13.26 -5.05
CA GLU A 69 6.74 13.59 -3.65
C GLU A 69 8.09 13.04 -3.18
N SER A 70 8.62 13.64 -2.11
CA SER A 70 9.83 13.18 -1.44
C SER A 70 9.64 11.78 -0.85
N ALA A 71 10.59 10.87 -1.12
CA ALA A 71 10.59 9.53 -0.54
C ALA A 71 11.27 9.47 0.84
N ILE A 72 11.93 10.55 1.28
CA ILE A 72 12.70 10.61 2.53
C ILE A 72 11.98 11.38 3.66
N GLU A 73 10.68 11.61 3.50
CA GLU A 73 9.82 12.29 4.48
C GLU A 73 8.55 11.47 4.79
N PRO A 74 8.66 10.19 5.22
CA PRO A 74 7.53 9.27 5.36
C PRO A 74 6.37 9.86 6.18
N ALA A 75 6.66 10.34 7.39
CA ALA A 75 5.64 10.91 8.28
C ALA A 75 4.89 12.11 7.67
N ARG A 76 5.59 12.98 6.92
CA ARG A 76 4.98 14.12 6.24
C ARG A 76 4.04 13.64 5.13
N LEU A 77 4.51 12.69 4.31
CA LEU A 77 3.73 12.20 3.19
C LEU A 77 2.49 11.44 3.66
N SER A 78 2.63 10.56 4.65
CA SER A 78 1.51 9.82 5.24
C SER A 78 0.43 10.75 5.79
N GLU A 79 0.81 11.81 6.51
CA GLU A 79 -0.15 12.82 6.97
C GLU A 79 -0.80 13.57 5.80
N LYS A 80 -0.03 13.98 4.78
CA LYS A 80 -0.56 14.63 3.58
C LYS A 80 -1.61 13.75 2.89
N LEU A 81 -1.35 12.45 2.75
CA LEU A 81 -2.28 11.51 2.13
C LEU A 81 -3.56 11.39 2.97
N HIS A 82 -3.46 11.23 4.29
CA HIS A 82 -4.61 11.20 5.17
C HIS A 82 -5.46 12.47 5.11
N GLN A 83 -4.84 13.64 5.00
CA GLN A 83 -5.55 14.90 4.84
C GLN A 83 -6.22 15.01 3.47
N SER A 84 -5.56 14.54 2.41
CA SER A 84 -6.13 14.53 1.06
C SER A 84 -7.34 13.61 0.91
N THR A 85 -7.46 12.58 1.76
CA THR A 85 -8.56 11.62 1.75
C THR A 85 -9.57 11.83 2.87
N PHE A 86 -9.67 13.04 3.42
CA PHE A 86 -10.54 13.36 4.56
C PHE A 86 -11.99 12.90 4.36
N TRP A 87 -12.56 13.11 3.16
CA TRP A 87 -13.95 12.77 2.84
C TRP A 87 -14.17 11.29 2.56
N GLN A 88 -13.12 10.56 2.17
CA GLN A 88 -13.16 9.12 1.91
C GLN A 88 -13.04 8.30 3.20
N GLY A 89 -12.70 8.94 4.31
CA GLY A 89 -12.61 8.35 5.63
C GLY A 89 -11.17 8.01 6.05
N ARG A 90 -11.04 7.48 7.27
CA ARG A 90 -9.74 7.16 7.92
C ARG A 90 -9.57 5.68 8.24
N GLY A 91 -10.26 4.79 7.53
CA GLY A 91 -10.15 3.34 7.70
C GLY A 91 -10.24 2.57 6.38
N GLY A 92 -10.11 1.25 6.48
CA GLY A 92 -10.24 0.35 5.33
C GLY A 92 -9.13 0.52 4.30
N ALA A 93 -9.43 0.19 3.05
CA ALA A 93 -8.45 0.05 1.97
C ALA A 93 -7.54 1.27 1.76
N VAL A 94 -8.09 2.49 1.89
CA VAL A 94 -7.31 3.73 1.73
C VAL A 94 -6.26 3.87 2.83
N THR A 95 -6.66 3.72 4.10
CA THR A 95 -5.71 3.76 5.22
C THR A 95 -4.71 2.61 5.13
N HIS A 96 -5.14 1.41 4.78
CA HIS A 96 -4.23 0.27 4.62
C HIS A 96 -3.17 0.56 3.55
N ALA A 97 -3.57 1.09 2.38
CA ALA A 97 -2.62 1.49 1.33
C ALA A 97 -1.65 2.57 1.81
N ILE A 98 -2.12 3.59 2.55
CA ILE A 98 -1.25 4.61 3.15
C ILE A 98 -0.24 3.96 4.10
N SER A 99 -0.65 3.03 4.96
CA SER A 99 0.26 2.30 5.85
C SER A 99 1.29 1.46 5.09
N GLY A 100 0.89 0.79 4.02
CA GLY A 100 1.81 0.03 3.17
C GLY A 100 2.86 0.93 2.50
N ILE A 101 2.44 2.11 2.04
CA ILE A 101 3.34 3.11 1.47
C ILE A 101 4.26 3.68 2.56
N ASP A 102 3.75 3.99 3.75
CA ASP A 102 4.56 4.48 4.89
C ASP A 102 5.67 3.50 5.26
N ILE A 103 5.34 2.21 5.40
CA ILE A 103 6.34 1.16 5.66
C ILE A 103 7.39 1.12 4.56
N ALA A 104 6.96 1.13 3.29
CA ALA A 104 7.89 1.14 2.16
C ALA A 104 8.81 2.35 2.14
N LEU A 105 8.32 3.53 2.56
CA LEU A 105 9.13 4.74 2.66
C LEU A 105 10.13 4.70 3.81
N TRP A 106 9.84 3.98 4.89
CA TRP A 106 10.80 3.75 5.98
C TRP A 106 11.87 2.70 5.64
N ASP A 107 11.61 1.84 4.65
CA ASP A 107 12.57 0.87 4.12
C ASP A 107 13.57 1.50 3.12
N ILE A 108 13.22 2.66 2.55
CA ILE A 108 14.09 3.51 1.70
C ILE A 108 15.14 4.24 2.56
#